data_AF-A0A972RTL9-F1
#
_entry.id   AF-A0A972RTL9-F1
#
_cell.length_a   1.000
_cell.length_b   1.000
_cell.length_c   1.000
_cell.angle_alpha   90.00
_cell.angle_beta   90.00
_cell.angle_gamma   90.00
#
_symmetry.space_group_name_H-M   'P 1'
#
loop_
_entity.id
_entity.type
_entity.pdbx_description
1 polymer ?
#
loop_
_entity_poly.entity_id
_entity_poly.type
_entity_poly.pdbx_seq_one_letter_code
_entity_poly.pdbx_strand_id
1 'polypeptide(L)'
;MFLLRVLFIGLTLFGLIINLLELFLLSEGKTLCSSQGCKIVDSFARFGNSFMCLLGTLLFLFLLVIYLWELKSRKKNLLLDLVLIAALTGEGYLIGFQLFGVEHICYFCLTVFITILGLTLLRFFDKRPVVGLGFLGFLSVVFLTFIVPPKGYTPLPIAKYILIYSPTCPHCRKVEKFLNEKGISYSKVPYKEVLNLLLSMETEKIPVLLVREKDKRVFLIGEEEIYNYFRKENPFQVPLNWYQPPQGACSLFETKSCN
;
A
#
# COMPACT_ATOMS: atom_id res chain seq x y z
N MET A 1 14.48 -21.02 32.24
CA MET A 1 14.00 -22.03 31.25
C MET A 1 12.49 -22.26 31.35
N PHE A 2 11.92 -22.52 32.53
CA PHE A 2 10.46 -22.65 32.68
C PHE A 2 9.69 -21.37 32.29
N LEU A 3 10.13 -20.19 32.76
CA LEU A 3 9.51 -18.90 32.42
C LEU A 3 9.45 -18.63 30.90
N LEU A 4 10.57 -18.80 30.19
CA LEU A 4 10.64 -18.65 28.73
C LEU A 4 9.62 -19.56 28.02
N ARG A 5 9.41 -20.77 28.53
CA ARG A 5 8.45 -21.72 27.94
C ARG A 5 7.01 -21.27 28.13
N VAL A 6 6.66 -20.79 29.32
CA VAL A 6 5.33 -20.24 29.63
C VAL A 6 5.05 -19.00 28.78
N LEU A 7 6.04 -18.10 28.66
CA LEU A 7 5.92 -16.91 27.82
C LEU A 7 5.72 -17.27 26.34
N PHE A 8 6.47 -18.24 25.81
CA PHE A 8 6.31 -18.66 24.42
C PHE A 8 4.89 -19.19 24.14
N ILE A 9 4.36 -20.04 25.02
CA ILE A 9 2.97 -20.54 24.89
C ILE A 9 1.99 -19.38 25.01
N GLY A 10 2.18 -18.49 25.99
CA GLY A 10 1.32 -17.33 26.21
C GLY A 10 1.23 -16.41 24.99
N LEU A 11 2.37 -16.04 24.39
CA LEU A 11 2.38 -15.22 23.18
C LEU A 11 1.78 -15.95 21.97
N THR A 12 2.04 -17.25 21.83
CA THR A 12 1.48 -18.03 20.71
C THR A 12 -0.05 -18.11 20.82
N LEU A 13 -0.58 -18.34 22.03
CA LEU A 13 -2.02 -18.35 22.29
C LEU A 13 -2.63 -16.96 22.10
N PHE A 14 -1.96 -15.90 22.54
CA PHE A 14 -2.39 -14.53 22.30
C PHE A 14 -2.52 -14.24 20.79
N GLY A 15 -1.50 -14.58 20.00
CA GLY A 15 -1.52 -14.45 18.54
C GLY A 15 -2.64 -15.28 17.90
N LEU A 16 -2.90 -16.49 18.40
CA LEU A 16 -4.00 -17.31 17.91
C LEU A 16 -5.38 -16.69 18.21
N ILE A 17 -5.59 -16.24 19.45
CA ILE A 17 -6.86 -15.66 19.91
C ILE A 17 -7.17 -14.37 19.15
N ILE A 18 -6.19 -13.47 18.98
CA ILE A 18 -6.44 -12.19 18.31
C ILE A 18 -6.81 -12.39 16.83
N ASN A 19 -6.19 -13.35 16.14
CA ASN A 19 -6.55 -13.67 14.75
C ASN A 19 -7.93 -14.33 14.65
N LEU A 20 -8.27 -15.24 15.57
CA LEU A 20 -9.60 -15.85 15.61
C LEU A 20 -10.70 -14.83 15.92
N LEU A 21 -10.44 -13.91 16.84
CA LEU A 21 -11.37 -12.85 17.20
C LEU A 21 -11.62 -11.91 16.02
N GLU A 22 -10.56 -11.50 15.31
CA GLU A 22 -10.70 -10.70 14.08
C GLU A 22 -11.49 -11.45 13.01
N LEU A 23 -11.17 -12.73 12.78
CA LEU A 23 -11.89 -13.56 11.80
C LEU A 23 -13.38 -13.69 12.14
N PHE A 24 -13.71 -13.84 13.42
CA PHE A 24 -15.08 -13.87 13.90
C PHE A 24 -15.79 -12.54 13.66
N LEU A 25 -15.16 -11.42 14.00
CA LEU A 25 -15.74 -10.09 13.80
C LEU A 25 -15.95 -9.76 12.32
N LEU A 26 -15.03 -10.19 11.46
CA LEU A 26 -15.16 -10.02 10.00
C LEU A 26 -16.39 -10.77 9.46
N SER A 27 -16.76 -11.90 10.05
CA SER A 27 -17.98 -12.63 9.66
C SER A 27 -19.27 -11.85 9.99
N GLU A 28 -19.22 -10.95 10.97
CA GLU A 28 -20.31 -10.02 11.31
C GLU A 28 -20.21 -8.66 10.59
N GLY A 29 -19.22 -8.47 9.70
CA GLY A 29 -18.93 -7.18 9.06
C GLY A 29 -18.32 -6.14 9.99
N LYS A 30 -17.78 -6.56 11.14
CA LYS A 30 -17.06 -5.72 12.11
C LYS A 30 -15.55 -5.99 12.03
N THR A 31 -14.75 -5.14 12.66
CA THR A 31 -13.28 -5.27 12.70
C THR A 31 -12.78 -4.84 14.08
N LEU A 32 -11.71 -5.44 14.62
CA LEU A 32 -11.03 -4.94 15.84
C LEU A 32 -10.35 -3.60 15.60
N CYS A 33 -9.93 -3.33 14.37
CA CYS A 33 -9.20 -2.12 14.03
C CYS A 33 -10.01 -1.17 13.14
N SER A 34 -10.57 -0.11 13.75
CA SER A 34 -11.30 0.94 13.04
C SER A 34 -10.40 2.02 12.40
N SER A 35 -9.07 1.86 12.47
CA SER A 35 -8.14 2.88 11.98
C SER A 35 -8.21 3.02 10.46
N GLN A 36 -7.87 4.22 9.96
CA GLN A 36 -7.77 4.46 8.52
C GLN A 36 -6.75 3.52 7.86
N GLY A 37 -5.64 3.22 8.53
CA GLY A 37 -4.63 2.29 8.02
C GLY A 37 -5.16 0.87 7.84
N CYS A 38 -6.02 0.40 8.74
CA CYS A 38 -6.64 -0.92 8.63
C CYS A 38 -7.56 -1.02 7.41
N LYS A 39 -8.37 0.02 7.14
CA LYS A 39 -9.23 0.07 5.93
C LYS A 39 -8.43 0.12 4.64
N ILE A 40 -7.34 0.89 4.62
CA ILE A 40 -6.50 1.01 3.42
C ILE A 40 -5.77 -0.29 3.16
N VAL A 41 -5.13 -0.89 4.17
CA VAL A 41 -4.41 -2.16 4.01
C VAL A 41 -5.34 -3.29 3.58
N ASP A 42 -6.57 -3.35 4.11
CA ASP A 42 -7.59 -4.30 3.67
C ASP A 42 -7.89 -4.19 2.17
N SER A 43 -7.98 -2.96 1.63
CA SER A 43 -8.23 -2.76 0.19
C SER A 43 -7.14 -3.34 -0.74
N PHE A 44 -5.93 -3.57 -0.22
CA PHE A 44 -4.82 -4.17 -0.96
C PHE A 44 -4.71 -5.70 -0.79
N ALA A 45 -5.45 -6.29 0.15
CA ALA A 45 -5.47 -7.73 0.33
C ALA A 45 -6.24 -8.39 -0.83
N ARG A 46 -5.54 -9.10 -1.72
CA ARG A 46 -6.13 -9.74 -2.92
C ARG A 46 -7.33 -10.65 -2.62
N PHE A 47 -7.33 -11.30 -1.46
CA PHE A 47 -8.39 -12.18 -0.99
C PHE A 47 -9.12 -11.60 0.25
N GLY A 48 -9.00 -10.29 0.47
CA GLY A 48 -9.53 -9.57 1.62
C GLY A 48 -8.81 -9.87 2.94
N ASN A 49 -9.17 -9.13 4.00
CA ASN A 49 -8.63 -9.30 5.35
C ASN A 49 -8.86 -10.72 5.92
N SER A 50 -9.97 -11.38 5.55
CA SER A 50 -10.30 -12.73 6.04
C SER A 50 -9.24 -13.76 5.71
N PHE A 51 -8.64 -13.67 4.51
CA PHE A 51 -7.57 -14.59 4.11
C PHE A 51 -6.28 -14.36 4.89
N MET A 52 -5.91 -13.10 5.12
CA MET A 52 -4.73 -12.76 5.93
C MET A 52 -4.89 -13.23 7.38
N CYS A 53 -6.07 -13.02 7.98
CA CYS A 53 -6.38 -13.52 9.32
C CYS A 53 -6.34 -15.05 9.38
N LEU A 54 -6.87 -15.75 8.37
CA LEU A 54 -6.82 -17.20 8.28
C LEU A 54 -5.37 -17.72 8.23
N LEU A 55 -4.50 -17.09 7.42
CA LEU A 55 -3.08 -17.44 7.38
C LEU A 55 -2.41 -17.22 8.74
N GLY A 56 -2.72 -16.12 9.42
CA GLY A 56 -2.24 -15.85 10.78
C GLY A 56 -2.69 -16.92 11.77
N THR A 57 -3.97 -17.28 11.77
CA THR A 57 -4.52 -18.37 12.61
C THR A 57 -3.81 -19.69 12.35
N LEU A 58 -3.63 -20.08 11.08
CA LEU A 58 -2.93 -21.31 10.71
C LEU A 58 -1.47 -21.29 11.16
N LEU A 59 -0.78 -20.16 10.99
CA LEU A 59 0.60 -19.98 11.45
C LEU A 59 0.72 -20.18 12.96
N PHE A 60 -0.08 -19.48 13.77
CA PHE A 60 0.00 -19.59 15.24
C PHE A 60 -0.44 -20.97 15.74
N LEU A 61 -1.42 -21.60 15.10
CA LEU A 61 -1.82 -22.96 15.41
C LEU A 61 -0.68 -23.94 15.13
N PHE A 62 -0.02 -23.80 13.97
CA PHE A 62 1.11 -24.64 13.59
C PHE A 62 2.31 -24.46 14.52
N LEU A 63 2.65 -23.22 14.88
CA LEU A 63 3.68 -22.90 15.86
C LEU A 63 3.38 -23.55 17.22
N LEU A 64 2.13 -23.48 17.69
CA LEU A 64 1.70 -24.10 18.94
C LEU A 64 1.90 -25.62 18.91
N VAL A 65 1.43 -26.29 17.86
CA VAL A 65 1.53 -27.76 17.72
C VAL A 65 2.98 -28.21 17.68
N ILE A 66 3.82 -27.56 16.88
CA ILE A 66 5.25 -27.90 16.78
C ILE A 66 5.96 -27.67 18.11
N TYR A 67 5.65 -26.58 18.79
CA TYR A 67 6.25 -26.26 20.08
C TYR A 67 5.85 -27.26 21.17
N LEU A 68 4.58 -27.68 21.22
CA LEU A 68 4.12 -28.75 22.13
C LEU A 68 4.79 -30.08 21.81
N TRP A 69 5.00 -30.41 20.54
CA TRP A 69 5.78 -31.59 20.14
C TRP A 69 7.22 -31.49 20.65
N GLU A 70 7.89 -30.35 20.46
CA GLU A 70 9.24 -30.11 20.97
C GLU A 70 9.32 -30.35 22.49
N LEU A 71 8.36 -29.82 23.26
CA LEU A 71 8.29 -30.04 24.71
C LEU A 71 8.16 -31.53 25.06
N LYS A 72 7.33 -32.27 24.31
CA LYS A 72 7.13 -33.72 24.51
C LYS A 72 8.38 -34.54 24.16
N SER A 73 9.02 -34.23 23.02
CA SER A 73 10.18 -34.96 22.52
C SER A 73 11.49 -34.60 23.24
N ARG A 74 11.51 -33.49 23.99
CA ARG A 74 12.69 -32.89 24.65
C ARG A 74 13.85 -32.58 23.69
N LYS A 75 13.64 -32.70 22.38
CA LYS A 75 14.63 -32.39 21.35
C LYS A 75 14.21 -31.10 20.68
N LYS A 76 15.13 -30.15 20.63
CA LYS A 76 14.89 -28.88 19.97
C LYS A 76 14.63 -29.08 18.47
N ASN A 77 13.61 -28.43 17.96
CA ASN A 77 13.06 -28.65 16.63
C ASN A 77 13.50 -27.54 15.66
N LEU A 78 14.24 -27.93 14.62
CA LEU A 78 14.69 -27.02 13.57
C LEU A 78 13.51 -26.46 12.75
N LEU A 79 12.42 -27.24 12.60
CA LEU A 79 11.25 -26.80 11.85
C LEU A 79 10.60 -25.56 12.50
N LEU A 80 10.54 -25.53 13.83
CA LEU A 80 10.04 -24.36 14.57
C LEU A 80 10.89 -23.12 14.29
N ASP A 81 12.21 -23.30 14.31
CA ASP A 81 13.18 -22.23 14.06
C ASP A 81 13.01 -21.68 12.63
N LEU A 82 12.86 -22.56 11.63
CA LEU A 82 12.65 -22.19 10.22
C LEU A 82 11.32 -21.45 9.99
N VAL A 83 10.23 -21.91 10.62
CA VAL A 83 8.92 -21.26 10.48
C VAL A 83 8.94 -19.86 11.09
N LEU A 84 9.58 -19.68 12.26
CA LEU A 84 9.73 -18.35 12.86
C LEU A 84 10.60 -17.41 11.99
N ILE A 85 11.69 -17.93 11.41
CA ILE A 85 12.53 -17.16 10.48
C ILE A 85 11.71 -16.72 9.26
N ALA A 86 10.94 -17.64 8.65
CA ALA A 86 10.10 -17.34 7.50
C ALA A 86 9.00 -16.33 7.84
N ALA A 87 8.33 -16.51 8.98
CA ALA A 87 7.29 -15.60 9.46
C ALA A 87 7.84 -14.19 9.69
N LEU A 88 8.94 -14.04 10.43
CA LEU A 88 9.55 -12.73 10.69
C LEU A 88 10.06 -12.06 9.40
N THR A 89 10.61 -12.83 8.47
CA THR A 89 11.03 -12.33 7.16
C THR A 89 9.82 -11.84 6.34
N GLY A 90 8.73 -12.60 6.34
CA GLY A 90 7.47 -12.22 5.67
C GLY A 90 6.85 -10.95 6.26
N GLU A 91 6.86 -10.80 7.59
CA GLU A 91 6.45 -9.57 8.25
C GLU A 91 7.30 -8.36 7.83
N GLY A 92 8.57 -8.57 7.44
CA GLY A 92 9.41 -7.53 6.86
C GLY A 92 8.79 -6.90 5.61
N TYR A 93 8.17 -7.71 4.76
CA TYR A 93 7.45 -7.22 3.59
C TYR A 93 6.18 -6.47 4.00
N LEU A 94 5.38 -7.01 4.92
CA LEU A 94 4.12 -6.39 5.35
C LEU A 94 4.33 -5.05 6.06
N ILE A 95 5.35 -4.94 6.90
CA ILE A 95 5.75 -3.70 7.56
C ILE A 95 6.35 -2.73 6.52
N GLY A 96 7.22 -3.21 5.64
CA GLY A 96 7.79 -2.41 4.56
C GLY A 96 6.71 -1.80 3.65
N PHE A 97 5.69 -2.59 3.28
CA PHE A 97 4.53 -2.14 2.50
C PHE A 97 3.74 -1.03 3.22
N GLN A 98 3.50 -1.18 4.52
CA GLN A 98 2.80 -0.17 5.32
C GLN A 98 3.60 1.13 5.48
N LEU A 99 4.91 1.03 5.65
CA LEU A 99 5.78 2.19 5.86
C LEU A 99 6.05 2.96 4.57
N PHE A 100 6.34 2.27 3.47
CA PHE A 100 6.85 2.90 2.24
C PHE A 100 5.87 2.86 1.07
N GLY A 101 4.91 1.93 1.08
CA GLY A 101 3.95 1.79 -0.02
C GLY A 101 2.65 2.54 0.21
N VAL A 102 2.13 2.45 1.44
CA VAL A 102 0.82 3.01 1.82
C VAL A 102 0.96 4.22 2.75
N GLU A 103 2.07 4.32 3.49
CA GLU A 103 2.32 5.36 4.50
C GLU A 103 1.26 5.42 5.62
N HIS A 104 0.57 4.30 5.85
CA HIS A 104 -0.40 4.15 6.92
C HIS A 104 -0.19 2.83 7.67
N ILE A 105 -0.27 2.91 9.00
CA ILE A 105 -0.03 1.78 9.89
C ILE A 105 -1.35 1.11 10.26
N CYS A 106 -1.43 -0.19 10.02
CA CYS A 106 -2.49 -1.06 10.51
C CYS A 106 -2.10 -1.60 11.89
N TYR A 107 -2.80 -1.15 12.95
CA TYR A 107 -2.50 -1.56 14.32
C TYR A 107 -2.71 -3.06 14.57
N PHE A 108 -3.64 -3.69 13.84
CA PHE A 108 -3.83 -5.14 13.89
C PHE A 108 -2.59 -5.88 13.35
N CYS A 109 -2.14 -5.55 12.13
CA CYS A 109 -0.92 -6.13 11.55
C CYS A 109 0.31 -5.86 12.42
N LEU A 110 0.43 -4.65 13.00
CA LEU A 110 1.51 -4.32 13.91
C LEU A 110 1.49 -5.21 15.17
N THR A 111 0.32 -5.55 15.69
CA THR A 111 0.16 -6.45 16.85
C THR A 111 0.63 -7.87 16.50
N VAL A 112 0.28 -8.37 15.30
CA VAL A 112 0.74 -9.67 14.80
C VAL A 112 2.27 -9.68 14.64
N PHE A 113 2.83 -8.64 14.02
CA PHE A 113 4.28 -8.46 13.90
C PHE A 113 4.98 -8.47 15.26
N ILE A 114 4.52 -7.66 16.22
CA ILE A 114 5.11 -7.60 17.57
C ILE A 114 5.05 -8.98 18.24
N THR A 115 3.98 -9.72 18.03
CA THR A 115 3.84 -11.08 18.58
C THR A 115 4.89 -12.03 17.97
N ILE A 116 5.05 -12.03 16.64
CA ILE A 116 6.05 -12.87 15.95
C ILE A 116 7.48 -12.46 16.33
N LEU A 117 7.75 -11.16 16.43
CA LEU A 117 9.02 -10.61 16.89
C LEU A 117 9.33 -11.07 18.32
N GLY A 118 8.35 -10.98 19.22
CA GLY A 118 8.45 -11.46 20.60
C GLY A 118 8.75 -12.96 20.67
N LEU A 119 8.05 -13.79 19.90
CA LEU A 119 8.33 -15.23 19.81
C LEU A 119 9.75 -15.51 19.33
N THR A 120 10.22 -14.78 18.32
CA THR A 120 11.57 -14.93 17.77
C THR A 120 12.64 -14.51 18.78
N LEU A 121 12.43 -13.40 19.50
CA LEU A 121 13.32 -12.95 20.57
C LEU A 121 13.40 -13.97 21.71
N LEU A 122 12.25 -14.46 22.20
CA LEU A 122 12.20 -15.51 23.23
C LEU A 122 12.96 -16.75 22.80
N ARG A 123 12.82 -17.14 21.52
CA ARG A 123 13.53 -18.28 20.95
C ARG A 123 15.04 -18.05 20.86
N PHE A 124 15.46 -16.85 20.47
CA PHE A 124 16.87 -16.46 20.45
C PHE A 124 17.50 -16.57 21.85
N PHE A 125 16.83 -16.03 22.87
CA PHE A 125 17.28 -16.10 24.26
C PHE A 125 17.24 -17.52 24.85
N ASP A 126 16.45 -18.46 24.30
CA ASP A 126 16.49 -19.89 24.64
C ASP A 126 17.68 -20.64 23.99
N LYS A 127 18.79 -19.93 23.75
CA LYS A 127 20.04 -20.44 23.17
C LYS A 127 19.82 -21.07 21.79
N ARG A 128 19.04 -20.41 20.94
CA ARG A 128 18.84 -20.78 19.53
C ARG A 128 19.22 -19.61 18.62
N PRO A 129 20.53 -19.33 18.44
CA PRO A 129 20.97 -18.17 17.67
C PRO A 129 20.61 -18.27 16.18
N VAL A 130 20.28 -19.46 15.66
CA VAL A 130 19.85 -19.67 14.27
C VAL A 130 18.64 -18.81 13.90
N VAL A 131 17.72 -18.55 14.84
CA VAL A 131 16.57 -17.65 14.59
C VAL A 131 16.99 -16.19 14.40
N GLY A 132 18.24 -15.85 14.72
CA GLY A 132 18.90 -14.59 14.38
C GLY A 132 18.83 -14.26 12.88
N LEU A 133 18.83 -15.30 12.03
CA LEU A 133 18.66 -15.15 10.58
C LEU A 133 17.31 -14.51 10.21
N GLY A 134 16.27 -14.67 11.04
CA GLY A 134 14.98 -14.02 10.83
C GLY A 134 15.06 -12.49 10.93
N PHE A 135 15.90 -11.96 11.83
CA PHE A 135 16.10 -10.50 11.94
C PHE A 135 16.85 -9.96 10.72
N LEU A 136 17.86 -10.68 10.24
CA LEU A 136 18.57 -10.32 9.02
C LEU A 136 17.64 -10.39 7.79
N GLY A 137 16.80 -11.42 7.70
CA GLY A 137 15.77 -11.54 6.67
C GLY A 137 14.78 -10.38 6.71
N PHE A 138 14.24 -10.06 7.89
CA PHE A 138 13.36 -8.91 8.10
C PHE A 138 14.00 -7.60 7.63
N LEU A 139 15.20 -7.28 8.10
CA LEU A 139 15.91 -6.05 7.73
C LEU A 139 16.20 -6.00 6.22
N SER A 140 16.61 -7.13 5.63
CA SER A 140 16.86 -7.21 4.19
C SER A 140 15.60 -6.93 3.39
N VAL A 141 14.46 -7.52 3.77
CA VAL A 141 13.20 -7.33 3.04
C VAL A 141 12.69 -5.90 3.23
N VAL A 142 12.73 -5.34 4.45
CA VAL A 142 12.36 -3.95 4.70
C VAL A 142 13.24 -3.00 3.88
N PHE A 143 14.54 -3.24 3.82
CA PHE A 143 15.46 -2.44 3.01
C PHE A 143 15.16 -2.54 1.51
N LEU A 144 14.84 -3.73 1.01
CA LEU A 144 14.41 -3.91 -0.38
C LEU A 144 13.10 -3.16 -0.67
N THR A 145 12.12 -3.20 0.24
CA THR A 145 10.89 -2.42 0.10
C THR A 145 11.13 -0.91 0.21
N PHE A 146 12.18 -0.47 0.89
CA PHE A 146 12.56 0.94 0.92
C PHE A 146 13.17 1.40 -0.42
N ILE A 147 14.04 0.59 -1.01
CA ILE A 147 14.65 0.89 -2.32
C ILE A 147 13.60 0.84 -3.44
N VAL A 148 12.74 -0.17 -3.40
CA VAL A 148 11.69 -0.40 -4.40
C VAL A 148 10.35 -0.37 -3.68
N PRO A 149 9.82 0.83 -3.38
CA PRO A 149 8.55 0.95 -2.67
C PRO A 149 7.44 0.30 -3.49
N PRO A 150 6.73 -0.68 -2.90
CA PRO A 150 5.56 -1.25 -3.56
C PRO A 150 4.53 -0.14 -3.73
N LYS A 151 4.05 0.06 -4.95
CA LYS A 151 3.08 1.13 -5.22
C LYS A 151 1.75 0.76 -4.55
N GLY A 152 1.43 1.43 -3.44
CA GLY A 152 0.14 1.34 -2.77
C GLY A 152 -0.89 2.17 -3.53
N TYR A 153 -1.12 3.40 -3.07
CA TYR A 153 -2.02 4.36 -3.74
C TYR A 153 -1.38 5.75 -3.77
N THR A 154 -1.82 6.56 -4.73
CA THR A 154 -1.33 7.92 -4.93
C THR A 154 -2.41 8.88 -4.45
N PRO A 155 -2.31 9.46 -3.22
CA PRO A 155 -3.33 10.36 -2.71
C PRO A 155 -3.43 11.58 -3.62
N LEU A 156 -4.58 11.75 -4.27
CA LEU A 156 -4.87 12.96 -5.02
C LEU A 156 -5.38 14.04 -4.03
N PRO A 157 -4.87 15.28 -4.11
CA PRO A 157 -5.31 16.37 -3.23
C PRO A 157 -6.82 16.60 -3.34
N ILE A 158 -7.44 17.05 -2.25
CA ILE A 158 -8.85 17.44 -2.22
C ILE A 158 -8.97 18.84 -2.83
N ALA A 159 -8.91 18.90 -4.15
CA ALA A 159 -9.09 20.13 -4.91
C ALA A 159 -10.13 19.91 -6.02
N LYS A 160 -10.83 21.00 -6.39
CA LYS A 160 -11.78 21.00 -7.51
C LYS A 160 -11.06 20.75 -8.84
N TYR A 161 -9.86 21.31 -8.98
CA TYR A 161 -9.02 21.20 -10.16
C TYR A 161 -7.64 20.68 -9.75
N ILE A 162 -7.19 19.59 -10.37
CA ILE A 162 -5.87 18.99 -10.13
C ILE A 162 -5.14 18.93 -11.46
N LEU A 163 -4.06 19.70 -11.59
CA LEU A 163 -3.23 19.72 -12.78
C LEU A 163 -2.08 18.73 -12.63
N ILE A 164 -2.09 17.70 -13.47
CA ILE A 164 -0.97 16.78 -13.63
C ILE A 164 0.01 17.39 -14.65
N TYR A 165 1.25 17.63 -14.21
CA TYR A 165 2.22 18.40 -14.98
C TYR A 165 3.63 17.79 -14.96
N SER A 166 4.49 18.31 -15.84
CA SER A 166 5.94 18.09 -15.82
C SER A 166 6.68 19.44 -15.84
N PRO A 167 7.74 19.63 -15.04
CA PRO A 167 8.53 20.87 -15.03
C PRO A 167 9.16 21.24 -16.38
N THR A 168 9.40 20.23 -17.21
CA THR A 168 10.07 20.33 -18.52
C THR A 168 9.10 20.51 -19.67
N CYS A 169 7.79 20.43 -19.45
CA CYS A 169 6.80 20.50 -20.52
C CYS A 169 6.37 21.95 -20.83
N PRO A 170 6.50 22.43 -22.09
CA PRO A 170 6.10 23.78 -22.47
C PRO A 170 4.58 23.98 -22.42
N HIS A 171 3.78 22.98 -22.82
CA HIS A 171 2.32 23.03 -22.75
C HIS A 171 1.80 23.11 -21.30
N CYS A 172 2.46 22.42 -20.36
CA CYS A 172 2.13 22.55 -18.93
C CYS A 172 2.27 24.01 -18.46
N ARG A 173 3.36 24.70 -18.84
CA ARG A 173 3.58 26.10 -18.45
C ARG A 173 2.53 27.05 -19.02
N LYS A 174 2.09 26.81 -20.26
CA LYS A 174 1.02 27.59 -20.89
C LYS A 174 -0.30 27.43 -20.15
N VAL A 175 -0.68 26.18 -19.83
CA VAL A 175 -1.89 25.89 -19.06
C VAL A 175 -1.84 26.50 -17.66
N GLU A 176 -0.71 26.41 -16.95
CA GLU A 176 -0.55 27.04 -15.64
C GLU A 176 -0.75 28.56 -15.70
N LYS A 177 -0.18 29.21 -16.72
CA LYS A 177 -0.33 30.65 -16.93
C LYS A 177 -1.79 31.02 -17.18
N PHE A 178 -2.47 30.28 -18.04
CA PHE A 178 -3.90 30.48 -18.33
C PHE A 178 -4.79 30.33 -17.08
N LEU A 179 -4.58 29.28 -16.28
CA LEU A 179 -5.35 29.05 -15.05
C LEU A 179 -5.12 30.16 -14.02
N ASN A 180 -3.89 30.65 -13.89
CA ASN A 180 -3.54 31.76 -13.01
C ASN A 180 -4.17 33.08 -13.49
N GLU A 181 -4.12 33.38 -14.79
CA GLU A 181 -4.73 34.59 -15.38
C GLU A 181 -6.27 34.61 -15.19
N LYS A 182 -6.91 33.44 -15.21
CA LYS A 182 -8.35 33.29 -14.93
C LYS A 182 -8.70 33.24 -13.43
N GLY A 183 -7.71 33.29 -12.53
CA GLY A 183 -7.92 33.22 -11.07
C GLY A 183 -8.48 31.89 -10.58
N ILE A 184 -8.24 30.79 -11.32
CA ILE A 184 -8.74 29.47 -10.95
C ILE A 184 -7.81 28.86 -9.90
N SER A 185 -8.36 28.43 -8.76
CA SER A 185 -7.59 27.70 -7.75
C SER A 185 -7.44 26.22 -8.15
N TYR A 186 -6.21 25.75 -8.31
CA TYR A 186 -5.89 24.36 -8.65
C TYR A 186 -4.73 23.83 -7.82
N SER A 187 -4.67 22.51 -7.66
CA SER A 187 -3.55 21.81 -7.04
C SER A 187 -2.65 21.19 -8.12
N LYS A 188 -1.33 21.24 -7.92
CA LYS A 188 -0.35 20.70 -8.85
C LYS A 188 0.16 19.35 -8.35
N VAL A 189 0.14 18.34 -9.22
CA VAL A 189 0.70 17.02 -8.93
C VAL A 189 1.66 16.64 -10.06
N PRO A 190 2.93 16.30 -9.78
CA PRO A 190 3.85 15.90 -10.82
C PRO A 190 3.45 14.54 -11.42
N TYR A 191 3.61 14.38 -12.74
CA TYR A 191 3.17 13.17 -13.45
C TYR A 191 3.77 11.87 -12.89
N LYS A 192 4.98 11.93 -12.32
CA LYS A 192 5.68 10.77 -11.76
C LYS A 192 4.91 10.14 -10.60
N GLU A 193 4.27 10.96 -9.78
CA GLU A 193 3.49 10.50 -8.64
C GLU A 193 2.22 9.80 -9.08
N VAL A 194 1.67 10.12 -10.25
CA VAL A 194 0.40 9.57 -10.76
C VAL A 194 0.56 8.77 -12.05
N LEU A 195 1.78 8.34 -12.37
CA LEU A 195 2.10 7.67 -13.63
C LEU A 195 1.26 6.42 -13.85
N ASN A 196 1.06 5.62 -12.79
CA ASN A 196 0.22 4.43 -12.86
C ASN A 196 -1.24 4.76 -13.20
N LEU A 197 -1.76 5.86 -12.66
CA LEU A 197 -3.11 6.32 -12.96
C LEU A 197 -3.21 6.74 -14.43
N LEU A 198 -2.24 7.50 -14.93
CA LEU A 198 -2.17 7.92 -16.32
C LEU A 198 -2.12 6.72 -17.29
N LEU A 199 -1.29 5.72 -17.00
CA LEU A 199 -1.19 4.49 -17.78
C LEU A 199 -2.46 3.64 -17.72
N SER A 200 -3.11 3.54 -16.55
CA SER A 200 -4.40 2.85 -16.38
C SER A 200 -5.52 3.49 -17.21
N MET A 201 -5.40 4.78 -17.51
CA MET A 201 -6.34 5.53 -18.36
C MET A 201 -5.86 5.63 -19.82
N GLU A 202 -4.89 4.79 -20.23
CA GLU A 202 -4.32 4.75 -21.58
C GLU A 202 -3.82 6.12 -22.07
N THR A 203 -3.46 7.00 -21.13
CA THR A 203 -3.06 8.37 -21.41
C THR A 203 -1.57 8.54 -21.12
N GLU A 204 -0.76 8.39 -22.15
CA GLU A 204 0.68 8.64 -22.07
C GLU A 204 1.04 10.12 -22.32
N LYS A 205 0.10 11.04 -22.10
CA LYS A 205 0.25 12.44 -22.51
C LYS A 205 -0.03 13.44 -21.38
N ILE A 206 0.68 14.57 -21.40
CA ILE A 206 0.54 15.69 -20.46
C ILE A 206 0.46 17.04 -21.20
N PRO A 207 -0.13 18.11 -20.64
CA PRO A 207 -0.79 18.21 -19.32
C PRO A 207 -2.14 17.47 -19.24
N VAL A 208 -2.54 17.07 -18.03
CA VAL A 208 -3.89 16.52 -17.77
C VAL A 208 -4.52 17.29 -16.61
N LEU A 209 -5.73 17.81 -16.80
CA LEU A 209 -6.52 18.44 -15.74
C LEU A 209 -7.63 17.51 -15.27
N LEU A 210 -7.59 17.17 -14.00
CA LEU A 210 -8.61 16.43 -13.27
C LEU A 210 -9.60 17.42 -12.67
N VAL A 211 -10.85 17.37 -13.14
CA VAL A 211 -11.93 18.19 -12.61
C VAL A 211 -12.84 17.32 -11.74
N ARG A 212 -13.02 17.73 -10.48
CA ARG A 212 -13.96 17.11 -9.55
C ARG A 212 -15.27 17.90 -9.55
N GLU A 213 -16.27 17.36 -10.22
CA GLU A 213 -17.66 17.81 -10.10
C GLU A 213 -18.43 16.84 -9.19
N LYS A 214 -19.54 17.30 -8.59
CA LYS A 214 -20.26 16.67 -7.47
C LYS A 214 -20.19 15.13 -7.47
N ASP A 215 -20.62 14.49 -8.57
CA ASP A 215 -20.63 13.03 -8.72
C ASP A 215 -19.80 12.50 -9.90
N LYS A 216 -19.01 13.36 -10.56
CA LYS A 216 -18.25 13.00 -11.76
C LYS A 216 -16.83 13.53 -11.70
N ARG A 217 -15.90 12.70 -12.16
CA ARG A 217 -14.51 13.11 -12.38
C ARG A 217 -14.28 13.20 -13.88
N VAL A 218 -13.89 14.37 -14.35
CA VAL A 218 -13.59 14.62 -15.76
C VAL A 218 -12.08 14.75 -15.92
N PHE A 219 -11.54 14.04 -16.90
CA PHE A 219 -10.13 14.12 -17.27
C PHE A 219 -10.03 14.89 -18.59
N LEU A 220 -9.34 16.02 -18.57
CA LEU A 220 -9.09 16.85 -19.74
C LEU A 220 -7.62 16.68 -20.12
N ILE A 221 -7.37 16.15 -21.33
CA ILE A 221 -6.03 15.78 -21.78
C ILE A 221 -5.57 16.79 -22.85
N GLY A 222 -4.42 17.42 -22.62
CA GLY A 222 -3.84 18.39 -23.53
C GLY A 222 -4.31 19.84 -23.28
N GLU A 223 -3.56 20.77 -23.85
CA GLU A 223 -3.78 22.21 -23.69
C GLU A 223 -5.16 22.67 -24.20
N GLU A 224 -5.55 22.22 -25.39
CA GLU A 224 -6.78 22.67 -26.07
C GLU A 224 -8.06 22.25 -25.34
N GLU A 225 -8.13 21.01 -24.87
CA GLU A 225 -9.29 20.50 -24.11
C GLU A 225 -9.48 21.29 -22.81
N ILE A 226 -8.37 21.63 -22.13
CA ILE A 226 -8.41 22.44 -20.91
C ILE A 226 -8.91 23.86 -21.22
N TYR A 227 -8.44 24.49 -22.29
CA TYR A 227 -8.91 25.81 -22.68
C TYR A 227 -10.38 25.82 -23.10
N ASN A 228 -10.81 24.82 -23.86
CA ASN A 228 -12.18 24.69 -24.31
C ASN A 228 -13.16 24.52 -23.15
N TYR A 229 -12.76 23.77 -22.11
CA TYR A 229 -13.54 23.59 -20.89
C TYR A 229 -13.85 24.92 -20.19
N PHE A 230 -12.90 25.85 -20.13
CA PHE A 230 -13.09 27.15 -19.48
C PHE A 230 -13.57 28.27 -20.42
N ARG A 231 -13.59 28.05 -21.75
CA ARG A 231 -14.14 29.00 -22.73
C ARG A 231 -15.63 28.79 -23.02
N LYS A 232 -16.13 27.55 -22.97
CA LYS A 232 -17.56 27.29 -23.19
C LYS A 232 -18.36 27.67 -21.93
N GLU A 233 -19.34 28.57 -22.08
CA GLU A 233 -20.33 28.88 -21.03
C GLU A 233 -21.33 27.73 -20.76
N ASN A 234 -21.06 26.51 -21.23
CA ASN A 234 -21.95 25.37 -21.07
C ASN A 234 -21.15 24.05 -20.93
N PRO A 235 -21.10 23.42 -19.75
CA PRO A 235 -20.21 22.29 -19.47
C PRO A 235 -20.68 20.93 -20.01
N PHE A 236 -21.68 20.88 -20.89
CA PHE A 236 -22.22 19.61 -21.38
C PHE A 236 -22.32 19.56 -22.91
N GLN A 237 -21.27 18.99 -23.51
CA GLN A 237 -21.33 18.06 -24.64
C GLN A 237 -19.89 17.58 -24.90
N VAL A 238 -19.48 16.52 -24.21
CA VAL A 238 -18.42 15.66 -24.72
C VAL A 238 -19.14 14.47 -25.34
N PRO A 239 -19.24 14.37 -26.69
CA PRO A 239 -19.73 13.14 -27.29
C PRO A 239 -18.77 12.01 -26.91
N LEU A 240 -19.37 10.87 -26.60
CA LEU A 240 -18.76 9.63 -26.14
C LEU A 240 -17.94 8.97 -27.27
N ASN A 241 -16.88 9.62 -27.76
CA ASN A 241 -16.03 9.09 -28.82
C ASN A 241 -14.55 9.26 -28.45
N TRP A 242 -14.01 8.22 -27.80
CA TRP A 242 -12.67 8.17 -27.20
C TRP A 242 -11.54 7.97 -28.22
N TYR A 243 -11.56 8.63 -29.37
CA TYR A 243 -10.43 8.56 -30.30
C TYR A 243 -10.39 9.75 -31.27
N GLN A 244 -9.86 10.87 -30.81
CA GLN A 244 -9.20 11.84 -31.70
C GLN A 244 -7.80 12.11 -31.13
N PRO A 245 -6.75 12.11 -31.96
CA PRO A 245 -5.40 12.35 -31.48
C PRO A 245 -5.32 13.75 -30.85
N PRO A 246 -5.06 13.87 -29.53
CA PRO A 246 -5.10 15.16 -28.86
C PRO A 246 -3.95 16.04 -29.40
N GLN A 247 -4.31 17.20 -29.95
CA GLN A 247 -3.37 18.24 -30.35
C GLN A 247 -2.89 18.99 -29.10
N GLY A 248 -1.60 19.34 -29.01
CA GLY A 248 -1.03 20.09 -27.88
C GLY A 248 -0.81 19.28 -26.60
N ALA A 249 -0.42 18.00 -26.73
CA ALA A 249 -0.11 17.12 -25.61
C ALA A 249 1.24 16.40 -25.83
N CYS A 250 2.11 16.43 -24.82
CA CYS A 250 3.44 15.82 -24.85
C CYS A 250 3.40 14.36 -24.41
N SER A 251 4.10 13.48 -25.12
CA SER A 251 4.35 12.11 -24.65
C SER A 251 5.17 12.11 -23.35
N LEU A 252 4.77 11.27 -22.40
CA LEU A 252 5.47 11.03 -21.13
C LEU A 252 6.90 10.49 -21.35
N PHE A 253 7.10 9.74 -22.44
CA PHE A 253 8.36 9.04 -22.72
C PHE A 253 9.30 9.81 -23.67
N GLU A 254 8.81 10.86 -24.34
CA GLU A 254 9.59 11.65 -25.31
C GLU A 254 9.45 13.16 -25.05
N THR A 255 9.91 13.62 -23.90
CA THR A 255 9.79 15.04 -23.50
C THR A 255 10.68 16.01 -24.30
N LYS A 256 11.66 15.51 -25.07
CA LYS A 256 12.58 16.34 -25.88
C LYS A 256 12.05 16.73 -27.26
N SER A 257 10.94 16.14 -27.72
CA SER A 257 10.40 16.38 -29.07
C SER A 257 9.17 17.32 -29.08
N CYS A 258 8.81 17.92 -27.96
CA CYS A 258 7.71 18.86 -27.89
C CYS A 258 8.16 20.27 -28.28
N ASN A 259 8.07 20.60 -29.57
CA ASN A 259 8.16 21.96 -30.08
C ASN A 259 6.78 22.47 -30.50
#